data_AF-A0A960YXK7-F1
#
_entry.id   AF-A0A960YXK7-F1
#
_cell.length_a   1.000
_cell.length_b   1.000
_cell.length_c   1.000
_cell.angle_alpha   90.00
_cell.angle_beta   90.00
_cell.angle_gamma   90.00
#
_symmetry.space_group_name_H-M   'P 1'
#
loop_
_entity.id
_entity.type
_entity.pdbx_description
1 polymer ?
#
loop_
_entity_poly.entity_id
_entity_poly.type
_entity_poly.pdbx_seq_one_letter_code
_entity_poly.pdbx_strand_id
1 'polypeptide(L)' 'MKDITSKKTSLREATASGLVIFSKETLQLIKEDKLPKGDLLNIARASGFLAAKQTPNLIPHCHPISIDSLKIDYEFI' A
#
# COMPACT_ATOMS: atom_id res chain seq x y z
N MET A 1 -1.94 -23.07 2.54
CA MET A 1 -1.10 -22.70 1.37
C MET A 1 -1.29 -23.78 0.31
N LYS A 2 -1.67 -23.41 -0.92
CA LYS A 2 -1.89 -24.37 -2.02
C LYS A 2 -0.59 -24.59 -2.79
N ASP A 3 -0.25 -25.82 -3.16
CA ASP A 3 0.93 -26.06 -4.00
C ASP A 3 0.80 -25.33 -5.35
N ILE A 4 1.86 -24.63 -5.76
CA ILE A 4 1.96 -23.85 -7.00
C ILE A 4 3.14 -24.28 -7.88
N THR A 5 3.81 -25.38 -7.56
CA THR A 5 5.03 -25.85 -8.24
C THR A 5 4.84 -26.09 -9.74
N SER A 6 3.67 -26.57 -10.15
CA SER A 6 3.34 -26.82 -11.56
C SER A 6 2.99 -25.56 -12.35
N LYS A 7 2.87 -24.39 -11.70
CA LYS A 7 2.55 -23.14 -12.39
C LYS A 7 3.80 -22.58 -13.08
N LYS A 8 3.64 -22.13 -14.32
CA LYS A 8 4.70 -21.42 -15.05
C LYS A 8 4.94 -20.04 -14.44
N THR A 9 6.22 -19.66 -14.34
CA THR A 9 6.62 -18.30 -14.01
C THR A 9 6.24 -17.36 -15.14
N SER A 10 5.69 -16.20 -14.79
CA SER A 10 5.31 -15.13 -15.71
C SER A 10 5.45 -13.80 -14.98
N LEU A 11 5.48 -12.70 -15.72
CA LEU A 11 5.24 -11.38 -15.15
C LEU A 11 3.82 -11.36 -14.56
N ARG A 12 3.67 -10.75 -13.37
CA ARG A 12 2.40 -10.62 -12.67
C ARG A 12 2.27 -9.20 -12.15
N GLU A 13 1.13 -8.60 -12.39
CA GLU A 13 0.81 -7.24 -11.96
C GLU A 13 -0.59 -7.22 -11.35
N ALA A 14 -0.80 -6.31 -10.40
CA ALA A 14 -2.09 -6.07 -9.78
C ALA A 14 -2.20 -4.60 -9.39
N THR A 15 -3.42 -4.06 -9.41
CA THR A 15 -3.74 -2.70 -8.98
C THR A 15 -4.90 -2.74 -8.00
N ALA A 16 -4.83 -1.92 -6.95
CA ALA A 16 -5.89 -1.75 -5.97
C ALA A 16 -6.03 -0.25 -5.64
N SER A 17 -7.23 0.15 -5.24
CA SER A 17 -7.55 1.52 -4.82
C SER A 17 -8.33 1.53 -3.51
N GLY A 18 -8.23 2.63 -2.76
CA GLY A 18 -8.98 2.84 -1.52
C GLY A 18 -9.26 4.32 -1.31
N LEU A 19 -10.24 4.62 -0.45
CA LEU A 19 -10.64 5.98 -0.10
C LEU A 19 -10.53 6.18 1.40
N VAL A 20 -9.99 7.31 1.82
CA VAL A 20 -10.00 7.77 3.22
C VAL A 20 -10.75 9.09 3.28
N ILE A 21 -11.81 9.14 4.08
CA ILE A 21 -12.64 10.32 4.23
C ILE A 21 -12.18 11.09 5.47
N PHE A 22 -11.91 12.38 5.30
CA PHE A 22 -11.50 13.28 6.36
C PHE A 22 -12.55 14.37 6.59
N SER A 23 -12.49 15.03 7.76
CA SER A 23 -13.18 16.30 7.93
C SER A 23 -12.55 17.37 7.03
N LYS A 24 -13.29 18.45 6.74
CA LYS A 24 -12.79 19.55 5.90
C LYS A 24 -11.55 20.19 6.50
N GLU A 25 -11.54 20.37 7.82
CA GLU A 25 -10.44 20.97 8.58
C GLU A 25 -9.19 20.10 8.49
N THR A 26 -9.34 18.78 8.61
CA THR A 26 -8.21 17.84 8.50
C THR A 26 -7.63 17.83 7.08
N LEU A 27 -8.50 17.85 6.06
CA LEU A 27 -8.08 17.91 4.67
C LEU A 27 -7.26 19.17 4.37
N GLN A 28 -7.66 20.31 4.93
CA GLN A 28 -6.91 21.57 4.80
C GLN A 28 -5.52 21.46 5.44
N LEU A 29 -5.43 20.92 6.65
CA LEU A 29 -4.13 20.70 7.33
C LEU A 29 -3.21 19.76 6.54
N ILE A 30 -3.78 18.72 5.91
CA ILE A 30 -3.01 17.82 5.03
C ILE A 30 -2.44 18.57 3.83
N LYS A 31 -3.25 19.39 3.15
CA LYS A 31 -2.82 20.17 1.98
C LYS A 31 -1.77 21.23 2.31
N GLU A 32 -1.81 21.77 3.53
CA GLU A 32 -0.86 22.77 4.02
C GLU A 32 0.39 22.17 4.68
N ASP A 33 0.48 20.83 4.77
CA ASP A 33 1.54 20.09 5.49
C ASP A 33 1.71 20.54 6.97
N LYS A 34 0.59 20.78 7.64
CA LYS A 34 0.54 21.28 9.04
C LYS A 34 0.01 20.25 10.03
N LEU A 35 0.05 18.97 9.66
CA LEU A 35 -0.37 17.93 10.58
C LEU A 35 0.62 17.82 11.77
N PRO A 36 0.11 17.62 13.00
CA PRO A 36 0.97 17.58 14.19
C PRO A 36 1.93 16.39 14.20
N LYS A 37 1.69 15.36 13.38
CA LYS A 37 2.51 14.16 13.25
C LYS A 37 3.46 14.19 12.04
N GLY A 38 3.51 15.31 11.33
CA GLY A 38 4.34 15.50 10.13
C GLY A 38 3.68 14.99 8.85
N ASP A 39 4.52 14.66 7.87
CA ASP A 39 4.14 14.37 6.49
C ASP A 39 3.35 13.05 6.35
N LEU A 40 2.04 13.20 6.19
CA LEU A 40 1.12 12.08 6.05
C LEU A 40 1.40 11.22 4.82
N LEU A 41 1.62 11.83 3.65
CA LEU A 41 1.66 11.10 2.38
C LEU A 41 2.95 10.29 2.24
N ASN A 42 4.08 10.84 2.69
CA ASN A 42 5.35 10.10 2.67
C ASN A 42 5.35 8.95 3.68
N ILE A 43 4.80 9.17 4.89
CA ILE A 43 4.66 8.10 5.90
C ILE A 43 3.69 7.01 5.41
N ALA A 44 2.57 7.39 4.80
CA ALA A 44 1.62 6.44 4.22
C ALA A 44 2.28 5.58 3.13
N ARG A 45 3.13 6.18 2.29
CA ARG A 45 3.83 5.46 1.21
C ARG A 45 4.82 4.44 1.78
N ALA A 46 5.66 4.87 2.72
CA ALA A 46 6.60 3.99 3.39
C ALA A 46 5.89 2.82 4.10
N SER A 47 4.78 3.12 4.78
CA SER A 47 3.96 2.11 5.46
C SER A 47 3.35 1.12 4.47
N GLY A 48 2.83 1.59 3.34
CA GLY A 48 2.30 0.73 2.28
C GLY A 48 3.36 -0.18 1.66
N PHE A 49 4.58 0.31 1.46
CA PHE A 49 5.70 -0.50 1.00
C PHE A 49 6.08 -1.62 1.98
N LEU A 50 6.05 -1.32 3.28
CA LEU A 50 6.25 -2.33 4.31
C LEU A 50 5.09 -3.34 4.33
N ALA A 51 3.84 -2.87 4.29
CA ALA A 51 2.66 -3.73 4.31
C ALA A 51 2.62 -4.71 3.13
N ALA A 52 2.93 -4.25 1.91
CA ALA A 52 2.99 -5.12 0.73
C ALA A 52 4.00 -6.26 0.92
N LYS A 53 5.20 -5.96 1.43
CA LYS A 53 6.24 -6.98 1.71
C LYS A 53 5.88 -7.90 2.89
N GLN A 54 5.08 -7.42 3.83
CA GLN A 54 4.61 -8.18 5.00
C GLN A 54 3.35 -9.01 4.72
N THR A 55 2.75 -8.90 3.53
CA THR A 55 1.53 -9.63 3.16
C THR A 55 1.56 -11.14 3.47
N PRO A 56 2.63 -11.92 3.17
CA PRO A 56 2.67 -13.35 3.54
C PRO A 56 2.67 -13.60 5.05
N ASN A 57 3.10 -12.64 5.87
CA ASN A 57 3.09 -12.73 7.33
C ASN A 57 1.72 -12.32 7.91
N LEU A 58 0.96 -11.49 7.20
CA LEU A 58 -0.33 -10.97 7.63
C LEU A 58 -1.51 -11.85 7.19
N ILE A 59 -1.42 -12.51 6.03
CA ILE A 59 -2.53 -13.28 5.44
C ILE A 59 -2.21 -14.79 5.49
N PRO A 60 -2.96 -15.62 6.24
CA PRO A 60 -2.61 -17.01 6.54
C PRO A 60 -2.36 -17.97 5.36
N HIS A 61 -2.83 -17.63 4.16
CA HIS A 61 -2.73 -18.48 2.98
C HIS A 61 -1.98 -17.85 1.82
N CYS A 62 -1.33 -16.70 2.04
CA CYS A 62 -0.46 -16.07 1.04
C CYS A 62 0.89 -16.79 0.93
N HIS A 63 1.35 -16.97 -0.30
CA HIS A 63 2.72 -17.40 -0.57
C HIS A 63 3.69 -16.23 -0.42
N PRO A 64 4.91 -16.44 0.09
CA PRO A 64 5.95 -15.44 0.01
C PRO A 64 6.35 -15.24 -1.46
N ILE A 65 6.30 -14.01 -1.94
CA ILE A 65 6.64 -13.65 -3.32
C ILE A 65 7.58 -12.44 -3.27
N SER A 66 8.62 -12.46 -4.12
CA SER A 66 9.50 -11.30 -4.30
C SER A 66 8.78 -10.23 -5.11
N ILE A 67 8.75 -9.00 -4.60
CA ILE A 67 8.11 -7.87 -5.27
C ILE A 67 9.19 -7.13 -6.07
N ASP A 68 9.08 -7.18 -7.40
CA ASP A 68 10.04 -6.51 -8.31
C ASP A 68 9.82 -4.99 -8.37
N SER A 69 8.57 -4.55 -8.31
CA SER A 69 8.19 -3.13 -8.35
C SER A 69 6.91 -2.88 -7.55
N LEU A 70 6.85 -1.70 -6.92
CA LEU A 70 5.69 -1.25 -6.15
C LEU A 70 5.55 0.26 -6.27
N LYS A 71 4.33 0.73 -6.56
CA LYS A 71 3.99 2.16 -6.65
C LYS A 71 2.74 2.44 -5.83
N ILE A 72 2.72 3.60 -5.16
CA ILE A 72 1.55 4.10 -4.43
C ILE A 72 1.40 5.58 -4.79
N ASP A 73 0.23 5.89 -5.35
CA ASP A 73 -0.19 7.23 -5.76
C ASP A 73 -1.36 7.70 -4.89
N TYR A 74 -1.53 9.02 -4.78
CA TYR A 74 -2.58 9.67 -4.00
C TYR A 74 -3.28 10.73 -4.84
N GLU A 75 -4.57 10.89 -4.64
CA GLU A 75 -5.37 11.93 -5.27
C GLU A 75 -6.32 12.54 -4.22
N PHE A 76 -6.42 13.87 -4.22
CA PHE A 76 -7.44 14.57 -3.44
C PHE A 76 -8.65 14.80 -4.33
N ILE A 77 -9.77 14.19 -3.95
CA ILE A 77 -11.08 14.34 -4.62
C ILE A 77 -11.85 15.49 -3.98
#